data_AF-V4Q4I8-F1
#
_entry.id   AF-V4Q4I8-F1
#
_cell.length_a   1.000
_cell.length_b   1.000
_cell.length_c   1.000
_cell.angle_alpha   90.00
_cell.angle_beta   90.00
_cell.angle_gamma   90.00
#
_symmetry.space_group_name_H-M   'P 1'
#
loop_
_entity.id
_entity.type
_entity.pdbx_description
1 polymer ?
#
loop_
_entity_poly.entity_id
_entity_poly.type
_entity_poly.pdbx_seq_one_letter_code
_entity_poly.pdbx_strand_id
1 'polypeptide(L)'
;MVRYGTEQLFNAENAIELALCQSATLISELSRMRMEARLSAVVGQDALDSAADVILKLTEARRAIVQTHGHLNDVKVQIGCGAVAAGDVEKPPKPTSAGMLQPLAVAAE
;
A
#
# COMPACT_ATOMS: atom_id res chain seq x y z
N MET A 1 12.18 -18.53 1.16
CA MET A 1 10.75 -18.59 1.54
C MET A 1 10.18 -17.20 1.83
N VAL A 2 10.81 -16.39 2.69
CA VAL A 2 10.32 -15.02 3.03
C VAL A 2 10.25 -14.06 1.82
N ARG A 3 11.23 -14.09 0.89
CA ARG A 3 11.24 -13.19 -0.29
C ARG A 3 10.09 -13.43 -1.27
N TYR A 4 9.79 -14.69 -1.60
CA TYR A 4 8.69 -15.04 -2.52
C TYR A 4 7.31 -14.62 -1.99
N GLY A 5 7.11 -14.67 -0.67
CA GLY A 5 5.86 -14.23 -0.04
C GLY A 5 5.63 -12.71 -0.16
N THR A 6 6.69 -11.91 -0.01
CA THR A 6 6.64 -10.46 -0.17
C THR A 6 6.42 -10.06 -1.64
N GLU A 7 7.11 -10.73 -2.58
CA GLU A 7 6.91 -10.50 -4.02
C GLU A 7 5.47 -10.81 -4.46
N GLN A 8 4.90 -11.91 -3.98
CA GLN A 8 3.54 -12.28 -4.33
C GLN A 8 2.49 -11.30 -3.78
N LEU A 9 2.75 -10.69 -2.62
CA LEU A 9 1.90 -9.69 -2.00
C LEU A 9 1.87 -8.39 -2.84
N PHE A 10 3.04 -7.91 -3.28
CA PHE A 10 3.12 -6.77 -4.19
C PHE A 10 2.46 -7.04 -5.54
N ASN A 11 2.64 -8.24 -6.09
CA ASN A 11 1.97 -8.63 -7.33
C ASN A 11 0.45 -8.63 -7.18
N ALA A 12 -0.06 -9.12 -6.04
CA ALA A 12 -1.49 -9.11 -5.74
C ALA A 12 -2.03 -7.67 -5.58
N GLU A 13 -1.32 -6.80 -4.84
CA GLU A 13 -1.69 -5.40 -4.69
C GLU A 13 -1.75 -4.68 -6.05
N ASN A 14 -0.70 -4.82 -6.88
CA ASN A 14 -0.66 -4.21 -8.21
C ASN A 14 -1.78 -4.71 -9.13
N ALA A 15 -2.14 -5.99 -9.06
CA ALA A 15 -3.24 -6.55 -9.83
C ALA A 15 -4.59 -5.94 -9.41
N ILE A 16 -4.81 -5.72 -8.11
CA ILE A 16 -6.01 -5.06 -7.59
C ILE A 16 -6.06 -3.60 -8.04
N GLU A 17 -4.94 -2.87 -7.95
CA GLU A 17 -4.87 -1.47 -8.42
C GLU A 17 -5.18 -1.34 -9.91
N LEU A 18 -4.62 -2.22 -10.73
CA LEU A 18 -4.89 -2.24 -12.16
C LEU A 18 -6.37 -2.52 -12.45
N ALA A 19 -6.95 -3.50 -11.78
CA ALA A 19 -8.37 -3.82 -11.91
C ALA A 19 -9.27 -2.65 -11.49
N LEU A 20 -8.89 -1.90 -10.46
CA LEU A 20 -9.60 -0.72 -9.99
C LEU A 20 -9.56 0.40 -11.04
N CYS A 21 -8.39 0.67 -11.62
CA CYS A 21 -8.23 1.63 -12.71
C CYS A 21 -9.10 1.28 -13.93
N GLN A 22 -9.07 0.01 -14.34
CA GLN A 22 -9.85 -0.47 -15.47
C GLN A 22 -11.36 -0.40 -15.21
N SER A 23 -11.81 -0.75 -14.00
CA SER A 23 -13.23 -0.68 -13.63
C SER A 23 -13.74 0.76 -13.58
N ALA A 24 -12.95 1.70 -13.05
CA ALA A 24 -13.28 3.12 -13.06
C ALA A 24 -13.36 3.70 -14.49
N THR A 25 -12.45 3.25 -15.37
CA THR A 25 -12.46 3.61 -16.79
C THR A 25 -13.74 3.13 -17.46
N LEU A 26 -14.11 1.86 -17.24
CA LEU A 26 -15.33 1.26 -17.78
C LEU A 26 -16.59 2.06 -17.37
N ILE A 27 -16.76 2.40 -16.09
CA ILE A 27 -17.90 3.21 -15.61
C ILE A 27 -17.96 4.57 -16.33
N SER A 28 -16.79 5.19 -16.50
CA SER A 28 -16.68 6.49 -17.16
C SER A 28 -17.08 6.41 -18.64
N GLU A 29 -16.64 5.36 -19.33
CA GLU A 29 -16.98 5.10 -20.74
C GLU A 29 -18.46 4.79 -20.93
N LEU A 30 -19.05 3.94 -20.08
CA LEU A 30 -20.49 3.64 -20.11
C LEU A 30 -21.33 4.90 -19.92
N SER A 31 -20.95 5.74 -18.95
CA SER A 31 -21.64 7.00 -18.66
C SER A 31 -21.51 7.99 -19.82
N ARG A 32 -20.32 8.10 -20.41
CA ARG A 32 -20.05 8.94 -21.57
C ARG A 32 -20.87 8.50 -22.78
N MET A 33 -20.82 7.21 -23.12
CA MET A 33 -21.56 6.64 -24.26
C MET A 33 -23.06 6.93 -24.15
N ARG A 34 -23.64 6.76 -22.94
CA ARG A 34 -25.04 7.09 -22.66
C ARG A 34 -25.34 8.56 -22.94
N MET A 35 -24.49 9.47 -22.48
CA MET A 35 -24.65 10.92 -22.69
C MET A 35 -24.53 11.31 -24.17
N GLU A 36 -23.52 10.79 -24.86
CA GLU A 36 -23.26 11.05 -26.28
C GLU A 36 -24.41 10.55 -27.17
N ALA A 37 -24.97 9.39 -26.83
CA ALA A 37 -26.14 8.82 -27.49
C ALA A 37 -27.48 9.48 -27.09
N ARG A 38 -27.47 10.48 -26.19
CA ARG A 38 -28.67 11.16 -25.64
C ARG A 38 -29.71 10.18 -25.08
N LEU A 39 -29.23 9.09 -24.47
CA LEU A 39 -30.08 8.06 -23.88
C LEU A 39 -30.53 8.46 -22.48
N SER A 40 -31.71 7.97 -22.08
CA SER A 40 -32.23 8.12 -20.73
C SER A 40 -31.24 7.61 -19.67
N ALA A 41 -31.23 8.24 -18.49
CA ALA A 41 -30.34 7.90 -17.39
C ALA A 41 -30.52 6.46 -16.88
N VAL A 42 -31.73 5.91 -16.99
CA VAL A 42 -32.03 4.52 -16.60
C VAL A 42 -31.50 3.48 -17.58
N VAL A 43 -31.11 3.88 -18.80
CA VAL A 43 -30.54 2.95 -19.78
C VAL A 43 -29.15 2.54 -19.32
N GLY A 44 -28.97 1.24 -19.06
CA GLY A 44 -27.71 0.66 -18.59
C GLY A 44 -27.45 0.85 -17.10
N GLN A 45 -28.44 1.27 -16.31
CA GLN A 45 -28.27 1.48 -14.86
C GLN A 45 -27.76 0.22 -14.14
N ASP A 46 -28.35 -0.95 -14.41
CA ASP A 46 -27.93 -2.22 -13.78
C ASP A 46 -26.46 -2.57 -14.08
N ALA A 47 -25.96 -2.19 -15.26
CA ALA A 47 -24.56 -2.38 -15.63
C ALA A 47 -23.63 -1.41 -14.86
N LEU A 48 -24.06 -0.15 -14.68
CA LEU A 48 -23.35 0.81 -13.84
C LEU A 48 -23.33 0.37 -12.37
N ASP A 49 -24.45 -0.13 -11.85
CA ASP A 49 -24.56 -0.63 -10.48
C ASP A 49 -23.60 -1.82 -10.26
N SER A 50 -23.60 -2.76 -11.21
CA SER A 50 -22.69 -3.92 -11.16
C SER A 50 -21.22 -3.50 -11.22
N ALA A 51 -20.87 -2.53 -12.07
CA ALA A 51 -19.51 -2.02 -12.17
C ALA A 51 -19.09 -1.24 -10.90
N ALA A 52 -20.00 -0.48 -10.29
CA ALA A 52 -19.75 0.22 -9.04
C ALA A 52 -19.52 -0.76 -7.87
N ASP A 53 -20.29 -1.85 -7.81
CA ASP A 53 -20.11 -2.94 -6.84
C ASP A 53 -18.74 -3.63 -7.00
N VAL A 54 -18.25 -3.81 -8.23
CA VAL A 54 -16.89 -4.31 -8.47
C VAL A 54 -15.84 -3.37 -7.87
N ILE A 55 -15.97 -2.05 -8.05
CA ILE A 55 -15.03 -1.07 -7.46
C ILE A 55 -15.05 -1.17 -5.93
N LEU A 56 -16.24 -1.25 -5.32
CA LEU A 56 -16.38 -1.41 -3.88
C LEU A 56 -15.60 -2.65 -3.40
N LYS A 57 -15.83 -3.80 -4.02
CA LYS A 57 -15.15 -5.07 -3.70
C LYS A 57 -13.63 -4.99 -3.89
N LEU A 58 -13.15 -4.31 -4.93
CA LEU A 58 -11.71 -4.10 -5.14
C LEU A 58 -11.09 -3.21 -4.05
N THR A 59 -11.78 -2.15 -3.63
CA THR A 59 -11.29 -1.30 -2.52
C THR A 59 -11.25 -2.05 -1.19
N GLU A 60 -12.19 -2.97 -0.96
CA GLU A 60 -12.19 -3.86 0.20
C GLU A 60 -11.04 -4.87 0.14
N ALA A 61 -10.83 -5.50 -1.02
CA ALA A 61 -9.73 -6.42 -1.26
C ALA A 61 -8.36 -5.74 -1.02
N ARG A 62 -8.18 -4.50 -1.50
CA ARG A 62 -6.99 -3.70 -1.24
C ARG A 62 -6.74 -3.52 0.26
N ARG A 63 -7.78 -3.17 1.02
CA ARG A 63 -7.69 -3.02 2.49
C ARG A 63 -7.28 -4.33 3.16
N ALA A 64 -7.82 -5.46 2.72
CA ALA A 64 -7.47 -6.78 3.23
C ALA A 64 -6.01 -7.17 2.93
N ILE A 65 -5.48 -6.82 1.75
CA ILE A 65 -4.05 -7.02 1.41
C ILE A 65 -3.15 -6.17 2.33
N VAL A 66 -3.49 -4.91 2.56
CA VAL A 66 -2.74 -4.05 3.50
C VAL A 66 -2.74 -4.63 4.92
N GLN A 67 -3.88 -5.14 5.40
CA GLN A 67 -3.95 -5.81 6.70
C GLN A 67 -3.10 -7.10 6.73
N THR A 68 -3.03 -7.81 5.60
CA THR A 68 -2.18 -9.01 5.46
C THR A 68 -0.70 -8.66 5.65
N HIS A 69 -0.21 -7.49 5.22
CA HIS A 69 1.15 -7.04 5.56
C HIS A 69 1.38 -6.99 7.08
N GLY A 70 0.40 -6.48 7.84
CA GLY A 70 0.46 -6.43 9.31
C GLY A 70 0.55 -7.82 9.93
N HIS A 71 -0.35 -8.73 9.53
CA HIS A 71 -0.33 -10.10 10.05
C HIS A 71 0.95 -10.86 9.69
N LEU A 72 1.50 -10.64 8.49
CA LEU A 72 2.77 -11.25 8.09
C LEU A 72 3.95 -10.75 8.92
N ASN A 73 3.90 -9.51 9.41
CA ASN A 73 4.91 -9.00 10.34
C ASN A 73 4.85 -9.74 11.69
N ASP A 74 3.66 -10.04 12.19
CA ASP A 74 3.48 -10.80 13.43
C ASP A 74 3.94 -12.25 13.26
N VAL A 75 3.59 -12.88 12.13
CA VAL A 75 4.06 -14.24 11.78
C VAL A 75 5.60 -14.29 11.73
N LYS A 76 6.25 -13.28 11.14
CA LYS A 76 7.72 -13.17 11.12
C LYS A 76 8.32 -13.18 12.53
N VAL A 77 7.68 -12.52 13.49
CA VAL A 77 8.12 -12.51 14.90
C VAL A 77 7.91 -13.90 15.52
N GLN A 78 6.74 -14.50 15.33
CA GLN A 78 6.36 -15.80 15.90
C GLN A 78 7.27 -16.96 15.46
N ILE A 79 7.68 -16.99 14.18
CA ILE A 79 8.53 -18.06 13.65
C ILE A 79 10.03 -17.85 13.94
N GLY A 80 10.38 -16.92 14.84
CA GLY A 80 11.77 -16.65 15.21
C GLY A 80 12.58 -15.88 14.14
N CYS A 81 11.95 -15.47 13.04
CA CYS A 81 12.58 -14.63 12.01
C CYS A 81 12.78 -13.16 12.45
N GLY A 82 12.30 -12.79 13.65
CA GLY A 82 12.56 -11.48 14.26
C GLY A 82 14.04 -11.26 14.64
N ALA A 83 14.78 -12.34 14.95
CA ALA A 83 16.18 -12.27 15.41
C ALA A 83 17.23 -12.40 14.29
N VAL A 84 16.87 -12.89 13.10
CA VAL A 84 17.79 -13.08 11.96
C VAL A 84 17.81 -11.92 10.96
N ALA A 85 17.36 -10.74 11.37
CA ALA A 85 17.73 -9.50 10.70
C ALA A 85 19.11 -9.00 11.16
N ALA A 86 20.07 -9.90 11.37
CA ALA A 86 21.48 -9.57 11.38
C ALA A 86 21.97 -9.65 9.93
N GLY A 87 21.84 -8.54 9.20
CA GLY A 87 22.80 -8.29 8.14
C GLY A 87 24.16 -8.12 8.80
N ASP A 88 25.17 -8.80 8.27
CA ASP A 88 26.58 -8.63 8.65
C ASP A 88 27.14 -7.28 8.19
N VAL A 89 26.40 -6.20 8.47
CA VAL A 89 26.88 -4.84 8.27
C VAL A 89 26.56 -4.09 9.54
N GLU A 90 27.60 -3.95 10.34
CA GLU A 90 27.68 -3.09 11.50
C GLU A 90 27.11 -1.71 11.14
N LYS A 91 25.91 -1.41 11.63
CA LYS A 91 25.27 -0.12 11.40
C LYS A 91 26.09 0.93 12.14
N PRO A 92 26.64 1.96 11.48
CA PRO A 92 27.42 2.98 12.18
C PRO A 92 26.53 3.65 13.23
N PRO A 93 27.10 3.99 14.41
CA PRO A 93 26.35 4.54 15.52
C PRO A 93 25.61 5.80 15.07
N LYS A 94 24.32 5.86 15.37
CA LYS A 94 23.51 7.07 15.13
C LYS A 94 24.14 8.21 15.94
N PRO A 95 24.44 9.38 15.35
CA PRO A 95 24.89 10.51 16.12
C PRO A 95 23.75 10.93 17.05
N THR A 96 23.99 10.81 18.36
CA THR A 96 23.10 11.32 19.39
C THR A 96 23.08 12.84 19.26
N SER A 97 22.02 13.38 18.68
CA SER A 97 21.72 14.81 18.79
C SER A 97 21.23 15.07 20.21
N ALA A 98 22.16 15.21 21.15
CA ALA A 98 21.88 15.68 22.49
C ALA A 98 22.99 16.65 22.90
N GLY A 99 22.63 17.94 22.93
CA GLY A 99 23.35 18.94 23.71
C GLY A 99 24.49 19.64 22.98
N MET A 100 24.14 20.73 22.33
CA MET A 100 24.99 21.93 22.44
C MET A 100 25.26 22.17 23.93
N LEU A 101 26.52 22.38 24.27
CA LEU A 101 27.04 23.36 25.23
C LEU A 101 28.56 23.12 25.33
N GLN A 102 29.34 23.86 24.54
CA GLN A 102 30.75 24.07 24.83
C GLN A 102 30.84 24.94 26.10
N PRO A 103 31.57 24.52 27.15
CA PRO A 103 32.08 25.47 28.12
C PRO A 103 33.31 26.13 27.49
N LEU A 104 33.24 27.44 27.26
CA LEU A 104 34.42 28.28 27.10
C LEU A 104 35.20 28.20 28.43
N ALA A 105 36.27 27.41 28.45
CA ALA A 105 37.24 27.43 29.54
C ALA A 105 38.34 28.43 29.20
N VAL A 106 38.35 29.51 29.96
CA VAL A 106 39.42 30.51 30.10
C VAL A 106 40.64 29.87 30.76
N ALA A 107 41.83 30.07 30.16
CA ALA A 107 43.16 30.12 30.80
C ALA A 107 44.07 30.81 29.75
N ALA A 108 44.72 31.97 29.94
CA ALA A 108 45.53 32.46 31.05
C ALA A 108 46.61 31.45 31.47
N GLU A 109 47.68 31.34 30.68
CA GLU A 109 49.05 31.77 31.07
C GLU A 109 49.92 31.99 29.83
#